data_AF-A0A1Z4I8D1-F1
#
_entry.id   AF-A0A1Z4I8D1-F1
#
_cell.length_a   1.000
_cell.length_b   1.000
_cell.length_c   1.000
_cell.angle_alpha   90.00
_cell.angle_beta   90.00
_cell.angle_gamma   90.00
#
_symmetry.space_group_name_H-M   'P 1'
#
loop_
_entity.id
_entity.type
_entity.pdbx_description
1 polymer ?
#
loop_
_entity_poly.entity_id
_entity_poly.type
_entity_poly.pdbx_seq_one_letter_code
_entity_poly.pdbx_strand_id
1 'polypeptide(L)'
;MKRVINPMVWVSAGIAIATLKKQQPRELVVAVPVAAASTCEELQAEVDKVVCVMIPEDLYALALPAPGIGIWYENFEQTTDAEVCELLARQKLTTSNS
;
A
#
# COMPACT_ATOMS: atom_id res chain seq x y z
N MET A 1 -10.75 -25.02 -7.14
CA MET A 1 -10.08 -23.88 -7.80
C MET A 1 -9.53 -22.97 -6.71
N LYS A 2 -8.24 -23.10 -6.37
CA LYS A 2 -7.61 -22.21 -5.37
C LYS A 2 -7.05 -21.02 -6.13
N ARG A 3 -7.66 -19.84 -5.95
CA ARG A 3 -7.08 -18.56 -6.39
C ARG A 3 -5.68 -18.49 -5.78
N VAL A 4 -4.66 -18.39 -6.61
CA VAL A 4 -3.30 -18.10 -6.16
C VAL A 4 -3.36 -16.67 -5.64
N ILE A 5 -3.57 -16.55 -4.32
CA ILE A 5 -3.39 -15.29 -3.60
C ILE A 5 -1.96 -14.88 -3.89
N ASN A 6 -1.75 -13.70 -4.47
CA ASN A 6 -0.42 -13.16 -4.67
C ASN A 6 0.09 -12.74 -3.28
N PRO A 7 0.81 -13.59 -2.52
CA PRO A 7 0.85 -13.49 -1.06
C PRO A 7 1.75 -12.36 -0.59
N MET A 8 2.63 -11.86 -1.46
CA MET A 8 3.74 -11.00 -1.07
C MET A 8 3.31 -9.58 -0.71
N VAL A 9 2.28 -9.04 -1.37
CA VAL A 9 1.81 -7.67 -1.11
C VAL A 9 0.85 -7.60 0.10
N TRP A 10 0.19 -8.71 0.43
CA TRP A 10 -0.85 -8.74 1.46
C TRP A 10 -0.32 -8.80 2.90
N VAL A 11 0.87 -9.37 3.11
CA VAL A 11 1.42 -9.58 4.46
C VAL A 11 1.60 -8.26 5.23
N SER A 12 2.20 -7.25 4.59
CA SER A 12 2.51 -5.98 5.26
C SER A 12 1.25 -5.16 5.59
N ALA A 13 0.36 -4.98 4.60
CA ALA A 13 -0.86 -4.20 4.77
C ALA A 13 -1.82 -4.87 5.79
N GLY A 14 -1.98 -6.19 5.71
CA GLY A 14 -2.82 -6.94 6.66
C GLY A 14 -2.33 -6.83 8.11
N ILE A 15 -1.00 -6.88 8.35
CA ILE A 15 -0.43 -6.68 9.69
C ILE A 15 -0.70 -5.26 10.21
N ALA A 16 -0.52 -4.25 9.37
CA ALA A 16 -0.80 -2.86 9.74
C ALA A 16 -2.28 -2.67 10.12
N ILE A 17 -3.20 -3.17 9.29
CA ILE A 17 -4.65 -3.11 9.54
C ILE A 17 -5.00 -3.81 10.85
N ALA A 18 -4.55 -5.04 11.05
CA ALA A 18 -4.81 -5.81 12.26
C ALA A 18 -4.27 -5.12 13.53
N THR A 19 -3.14 -4.42 13.40
CA THR A 19 -2.53 -3.68 14.51
C THR A 19 -3.32 -2.40 14.83
N LEU A 20 -3.73 -1.66 13.80
CA LEU A 20 -4.50 -0.42 13.96
C LEU A 20 -5.91 -0.70 14.47
N LYS A 21 -6.58 -1.77 14.03
CA LYS A 21 -7.91 -2.17 14.54
C LYS A 21 -7.95 -2.32 16.06
N LYS A 22 -6.87 -2.83 16.67
CA LYS A 22 -6.75 -2.97 18.14
C LYS A 22 -6.75 -1.63 18.87
N GLN A 23 -6.40 -0.54 18.19
CA GLN A 23 -6.41 0.81 18.74
C GLN A 23 -7.79 1.48 18.65
N GLN A 24 -8.81 0.78 18.10
CA GLN A 24 -10.18 1.27 17.93
C GLN A 24 -10.28 2.67 17.29
N PRO A 25 -9.68 2.87 16.09
CA PRO A 25 -9.84 4.13 15.38
C PRO A 25 -11.32 4.38 15.05
N ARG A 26 -11.70 5.65 14.94
CA ARG A 26 -13.07 6.04 14.52
C ARG A 26 -13.39 5.56 13.09
N GLU A 27 -12.38 5.52 12.24
CA GLU A 27 -12.45 5.13 10.83
C GLU A 27 -11.04 4.70 10.38
N LEU A 28 -10.94 3.61 9.63
CA LEU A 28 -9.72 3.10 9.05
C LEU A 28 -9.81 3.15 7.51
N VAL A 29 -8.97 3.98 6.91
CA VAL A 29 -8.92 4.19 5.46
C VAL A 29 -7.58 3.71 4.92
N VAL A 30 -7.60 2.85 3.90
CA VAL A 30 -6.40 2.46 3.16
C VAL A 30 -6.37 3.25 1.86
N ALA A 31 -5.31 4.04 1.67
CA ALA A 31 -5.08 4.82 0.47
C ALA A 31 -3.84 4.30 -0.26
N VAL A 32 -3.99 3.93 -1.52
CA VAL A 32 -2.90 3.43 -2.37
C VAL A 32 -2.96 4.09 -3.75
N PRO A 33 -1.81 4.40 -4.37
CA PRO A 33 -1.79 4.99 -5.70
C PRO A 33 -2.24 3.98 -6.77
N VAL A 34 -1.75 2.73 -6.70
CA VAL A 34 -2.06 1.68 -7.69
C VAL A 34 -2.26 0.35 -6.98
N ALA A 35 -3.35 -0.35 -7.29
CA ALA A 35 -3.63 -1.69 -6.76
C ALA A 35 -4.50 -2.50 -7.73
N ALA A 36 -4.38 -3.83 -7.66
CA ALA A 36 -5.19 -4.74 -8.46
C ALA A 36 -6.64 -4.73 -7.93
N ALA A 37 -7.61 -4.92 -8.81
CA ALA A 37 -9.03 -4.95 -8.43
C ALA A 37 -9.28 -5.96 -7.29
N SER A 38 -8.70 -7.16 -7.38
CA SER A 38 -8.82 -8.18 -6.33
C SER A 38 -8.22 -7.72 -4.99
N THR A 39 -7.11 -7.00 -4.99
CA THR A 39 -6.51 -6.47 -3.76
C THR A 39 -7.39 -5.39 -3.14
N CYS A 40 -8.01 -4.52 -3.96
CA CYS A 40 -8.97 -3.53 -3.47
C CYS A 40 -10.21 -4.18 -2.85
N GLU A 41 -10.76 -5.21 -3.49
CA GLU A 41 -11.90 -5.99 -2.97
C GLU A 41 -11.57 -6.64 -1.63
N GLU A 42 -10.41 -7.29 -1.53
CA GLU A 42 -9.98 -7.94 -0.29
C GLU A 42 -9.73 -6.90 0.83
N LEU A 43 -9.16 -5.74 0.52
CA LEU A 43 -8.97 -4.67 1.50
C LEU A 43 -10.30 -4.04 1.95
N GLN A 44 -11.28 -3.89 1.06
CA GLN A 44 -12.62 -3.38 1.42
C GLN A 44 -13.35 -4.28 2.41
N ALA A 45 -13.04 -5.58 2.44
CA ALA A 45 -13.58 -6.47 3.47
C ALA A 45 -12.95 -6.23 4.86
N GLU A 46 -11.78 -5.61 4.91
CA GLU A 46 -11.01 -5.43 6.14
C GLU A 46 -11.05 -4.00 6.70
N VAL A 47 -11.37 -2.98 5.91
CA VAL A 47 -11.32 -1.57 6.36
C VAL A 47 -12.59 -0.82 5.97
N ASP A 48 -12.84 0.32 6.60
CA ASP A 48 -14.06 1.12 6.34
C ASP A 48 -14.07 1.69 4.92
N LYS A 49 -12.89 2.05 4.39
CA LYS A 49 -12.76 2.61 3.06
C LYS A 49 -11.41 2.28 2.42
N VAL A 50 -11.46 1.98 1.13
CA VAL A 50 -10.28 1.87 0.27
C VAL A 50 -10.34 2.97 -0.78
N VAL A 51 -9.24 3.71 -0.92
CA VAL A 51 -9.05 4.74 -1.95
C VAL A 51 -7.91 4.29 -2.84
N CYS A 52 -8.21 4.02 -4.10
CA CYS A 52 -7.21 3.66 -5.10
C CYS A 52 -7.27 4.66 -6.25
N VAL A 53 -6.13 5.26 -6.62
CA VAL A 53 -6.07 6.25 -7.72
C VAL A 53 -6.20 5.56 -9.07
N MET A 54 -5.56 4.40 -9.23
CA MET A 54 -5.59 3.63 -10.48
C MET A 54 -5.71 2.13 -10.22
N ILE A 55 -6.66 1.50 -10.91
CA ILE A 55 -6.89 0.05 -10.86
C ILE A 55 -6.64 -0.51 -12.26
N PRO A 56 -5.40 -0.88 -12.59
CA PRO A 56 -5.10 -1.44 -13.90
C PRO A 56 -5.58 -2.90 -14.00
N GLU A 57 -6.08 -3.27 -15.18
CA GLU A 57 -6.60 -4.63 -15.44
C GLU A 57 -5.51 -5.70 -15.25
N ASP A 58 -4.27 -5.39 -15.63
CA ASP A 58 -3.09 -6.27 -15.52
C ASP A 58 -2.00 -5.67 -14.61
N LEU A 59 -2.29 -5.42 -13.33
CA LEU A 59 -1.28 -4.90 -12.39
C LEU A 59 -0.05 -5.82 -12.27
N TYR A 60 -0.29 -7.12 -12.24
CA TYR A 60 0.76 -8.15 -12.19
C TYR A 60 0.71 -8.89 -13.51
N ALA A 61 1.58 -8.52 -14.44
CA ALA A 61 1.62 -9.24 -15.70
C ALA A 61 2.21 -10.64 -15.50
N LEU A 62 1.32 -11.63 -15.36
CA LEU A 62 1.64 -13.05 -15.46
C LEU A 62 1.94 -13.48 -16.91
N ALA A 63 2.15 -12.54 -17.83
CA ALA A 63 2.60 -12.81 -19.19
C ALA A 63 3.86 -11.98 -19.50
N LEU A 64 4.93 -12.69 -19.84
CA LEU A 64 6.22 -12.13 -20.25
C LEU A 64 6.05 -11.16 -21.44
N PRO A 65 6.78 -10.02 -21.51
CA PRO A 65 7.66 -9.44 -20.50
C PRO A 65 7.03 -8.15 -19.94
N ALA A 66 5.88 -8.21 -19.26
CA ALA A 66 5.36 -6.96 -18.71
C ALA A 66 6.05 -6.59 -17.38
N PRO A 67 6.40 -5.32 -17.20
CA PRO A 67 7.32 -4.91 -16.15
C PRO A 67 6.54 -4.76 -14.83
N GLY A 68 7.23 -4.90 -13.69
CA GLY A 68 6.61 -4.87 -12.37
C GLY A 68 5.95 -3.52 -12.04
N ILE A 69 5.53 -3.33 -10.79
CA ILE A 69 4.77 -2.13 -10.39
C ILE A 69 5.45 -0.78 -10.72
N GLY A 70 6.77 -0.78 -10.95
CA GLY A 70 7.54 0.41 -11.33
C GLY A 70 7.10 1.06 -12.63
N ILE A 71 6.40 0.36 -13.55
CA ILE A 71 5.89 0.99 -14.78
C ILE A 71 4.88 2.10 -14.54
N TRP A 72 4.23 2.08 -13.38
CA TRP A 72 3.21 3.04 -13.02
C TRP A 72 3.81 4.32 -12.40
N TYR A 73 5.14 4.39 -12.31
CA TYR A 73 5.86 5.52 -11.74
C TYR A 73 6.90 6.04 -12.72
N GLU A 74 6.91 7.36 -12.96
CA GLU A 74 7.95 8.01 -13.77
C GLU A 74 9.33 7.91 -13.10
N ASN A 75 9.38 7.95 -11.77
CA ASN A 75 10.56 7.68 -10.96
C ASN A 75 10.24 6.53 -9.98
N PHE A 76 10.97 5.42 -10.12
CA PHE A 76 10.89 4.25 -9.24
C PHE A 76 12.27 3.91 -8.62
N GLU A 77 13.05 4.94 -8.31
CA GLU A 77 14.31 4.80 -7.59
C GLU A 77 14.09 4.23 -6.19
N GLN A 78 15.00 3.36 -5.75
CA GLN A 78 14.95 2.76 -4.43
C GLN A 78 15.24 3.82 -3.35
N THR A 79 14.28 4.08 -2.47
CA THR A 79 14.49 4.93 -1.30
C THR A 79 15.36 4.21 -0.26
N THR A 80 16.38 4.89 0.26
CA THR A 80 17.32 4.38 1.26
C THR A 80 16.83 4.58 2.69
N ASP A 81 17.32 3.77 3.63
CA ASP A 81 17.00 3.91 5.06
C ASP A 81 17.43 5.28 5.62
N ALA A 82 18.50 5.87 5.08
CA ALA A 82 18.99 7.18 5.49
C ALA A 82 17.99 8.29 5.13
N GLU A 83 17.45 8.25 3.90
CA GLU A 83 16.42 9.20 3.44
C GLU A 83 15.14 9.05 4.26
N VAL A 84 14.72 7.82 4.58
CA VAL A 84 13.56 7.56 5.45
C VAL A 84 13.77 8.19 6.83
N CYS A 85 14.94 7.96 7.46
CA CYS A 85 15.27 8.54 8.76
C CYS A 85 15.26 10.07 8.73
N GLU A 86 15.82 10.67 7.68
CA GLU A 86 15.85 12.12 7.51
C GLU A 86 14.44 12.71 7.38
N LEU A 87 13.58 12.12 6.55
CA LEU A 87 12.19 12.55 6.37
C LEU A 87 11.39 12.46 7.68
N LEU A 88 11.56 11.36 8.43
CA LEU A 88 10.91 11.18 9.73
C LEU A 88 11.42 12.21 10.76
N ALA A 89 12.71 12.54 10.76
CA ALA A 89 13.27 13.57 11.64
C ALA A 89 12.72 14.97 11.32
N ARG A 90 12.58 15.31 10.02
CA ARG A 90 11.99 16.58 9.58
C ARG A 90 10.55 16.75 10.08
N GLN A 91 9.74 15.70 10.10
CA GLN A 91 8.36 15.77 10.61
C GLN A 91 8.26 15.97 12.13
N LYS A 92 9.18 15.38 12.91
CA LYS A 92 9.21 15.55 14.38
C LYS A 92 9.48 16.99 14.81
N LEU A 93 10.16 17.77 13.97
CA LEU A 93 10.47 19.18 14.25
C LEU A 93 9.23 20.09 14.04
N THR A 94 8.31 19.71 13.14
CA THR A 94 7.08 20.47 12.87
C THR A 94 5.97 20.25 13.91
N THR A 95 5.94 19.10 14.58
CA THR A 95 4.90 18.78 15.59
C THR A 95 5.24 19.22 17.02
N SER A 96 6.43 19.79 17.26
CA SER A 96 6.83 20.34 18.56
C SER A 96 6.45 21.82 18.76
N ASN A 97 5.72 22.44 17.82
CA ASN A 97 5.38 23.87 17.85
C ASN A 97 3.86 24.14 17.77
N SER A 98 3.03 23.22 18.27
CA SER A 98 1.57 23.38 18.39
C SER A 98 1.04 22.85 19.71
#